data_AF-A0AAE7NWR8-F1
#
_entry.id   AF-A0AAE7NWR8-F1
#
_cell.length_a   1.000
_cell.length_b   1.000
_cell.length_c   1.000
_cell.angle_alpha   90.00
_cell.angle_beta   90.00
_cell.angle_gamma   90.00
#
_symmetry.space_group_name_H-M   'P 1'
#
loop_
_entity.id
_entity.type
_entity.pdbx_description
1 polymer ?
#
loop_
_entity_poly.entity_id
_entity_poly.type
_entity_poly.pdbx_seq_one_letter_code
_entity_poly.pdbx_strand_id
1 'polypeptide(L)' 'MGIELVHSPKYFRKRAGELRTKADNAQHRQAKEALRRVAKTYDDLARRAEQIRTALDCSVALEQPNQPLEN' A
#
# COMPACT_ATOMS: atom_id res chain seq x y z
N MET A 1 -4.33 11.00 10.39
CA MET A 1 -4.23 9.57 10.03
C MET A 1 -4.60 9.45 8.56
N GLY A 2 -3.63 9.07 7.71
CA GLY A 2 -3.76 9.16 6.25
C GLY A 2 -4.49 7.98 5.61
N ILE A 3 -4.81 8.11 4.32
CA ILE A 3 -5.46 7.07 3.48
C ILE A 3 -4.71 5.72 3.49
N GLU A 4 -3.43 5.72 3.87
CA GLU A 4 -2.55 4.55 3.97
C GLU A 4 -3.03 3.53 5.03
N LEU A 5 -3.84 3.95 5.99
CA LEU A 5 -4.47 3.08 7.00
C LEU A 5 -5.85 2.55 6.56
N VAL A 6 -6.49 3.22 5.59
CA VAL A 6 -7.88 2.91 5.16
C VAL A 6 -7.91 1.79 4.14
N HIS A 7 -6.84 1.65 3.35
CA HIS A 7 -6.77 0.66 2.28
C HIS A 7 -5.54 -0.25 2.44
N SER A 8 -5.72 -1.52 2.06
CA SER A 8 -4.62 -2.48 2.10
C SER A 8 -3.51 -2.14 1.08
N PRO A 9 -2.25 -2.52 1.34
CA PRO A 9 -1.17 -2.40 0.35
C PRO A 9 -1.52 -3.01 -1.00
N LYS A 10 -2.29 -4.11 -1.01
CA LYS A 10 -2.79 -4.77 -2.22
C LYS A 10 -3.71 -3.88 -3.05
N TYR A 11 -4.57 -3.07 -2.42
CA TYR A 11 -5.42 -2.11 -3.11
C TYR A 11 -4.58 -1.08 -3.89
N PHE A 12 -3.58 -0.51 -3.22
CA PHE A 12 -2.71 0.48 -3.84
C PHE A 12 -1.87 -0.10 -4.99
N ARG A 13 -1.31 -1.32 -4.83
CA ARG A 13 -0.61 -2.02 -5.93
C ARG A 13 -1.53 -2.30 -7.13
N LYS A 14 -2.77 -2.72 -6.88
CA LYS A 14 -3.75 -2.97 -7.96
C LYS A 14 -4.02 -1.68 -8.75
N ARG A 15 -4.27 -0.57 -8.06
CA ARG A 15 -4.50 0.73 -8.70
C ARG A 15 -3.28 1.24 -9.47
N ALA A 16 -2.06 1.05 -8.94
CA ALA A 16 -0.83 1.37 -9.66
C ALA A 16 -0.73 0.58 -10.97
N GLY A 17 -1.04 -0.72 -10.95
CA GLY A 17 -1.09 -1.57 -12.14
C GLY A 17 -2.10 -1.07 -13.18
N GLU A 18 -3.34 -0.79 -12.77
CA GLU A 18 -4.39 -0.26 -13.66
C GLU A 18 -3.96 1.04 -14.34
N LEU A 19 -3.31 1.94 -13.59
CA LEU A 19 -2.81 3.21 -14.11
C LEU A 19 -1.64 3.04 -15.09
N ARG A 20 -0.75 2.07 -14.86
CA ARG A 20 0.33 1.72 -15.81
C ARG A 20 -0.25 1.22 -17.12
N THR A 21 -1.20 0.28 -17.06
CA THR A 21 -1.88 -0.23 -18.27
C THR A 21 -2.58 0.89 -19.03
N LYS A 22 -3.27 1.80 -18.31
CA LYS A 22 -3.87 3.00 -18.93
C LYS A 22 -2.83 3.92 -19.55
N ALA A 23 -1.67 4.08 -18.92
CA ALA A 23 -0.58 4.89 -19.45
C ALA A 23 0.02 4.30 -20.73
N ASP A 24 0.15 2.97 -20.81
CA ASP A 24 0.71 2.32 -21.99
C ASP A 24 -0.24 2.41 -23.18
N ASN A 25 -1.54 2.39 -22.94
CA ASN A 25 -2.58 2.61 -23.96
C ASN A 25 -2.83 4.09 -24.31
N ALA A 26 -2.23 5.04 -23.59
CA ALA A 26 -2.46 6.46 -23.82
C ALA A 26 -1.73 6.95 -25.08
N GLN A 27 -2.49 7.52 -26.02
CA GLN A 27 -1.94 8.09 -27.27
C GLN A 27 -1.22 9.42 -27.03
N HIS A 28 -1.68 10.22 -26.06
CA HIS A 28 -1.06 11.50 -25.74
C HIS A 28 0.09 11.31 -24.74
N ARG A 29 1.29 11.75 -25.14
CA ARG A 29 2.50 11.67 -24.30
C ARG A 29 2.33 12.31 -22.92
N GLN A 30 1.68 13.47 -22.85
CA GLN A 30 1.44 14.16 -21.58
C GLN A 30 0.54 13.35 -20.64
N ALA A 31 -0.53 12.74 -21.17
CA ALA A 31 -1.41 11.87 -20.39
C ALA A 31 -0.68 10.61 -19.91
N LYS A 32 0.16 10.02 -20.77
CA LYS A 32 1.00 8.88 -20.42
C LYS A 32 1.94 9.19 -19.25
N GLU A 33 2.63 10.34 -19.30
CA GLU A 33 3.53 10.78 -18.24
C GLU A 33 2.78 11.10 -16.94
N ALA A 34 1.58 11.70 -17.03
CA ALA A 34 0.73 11.96 -15.87
C ALA A 34 0.28 10.65 -15.20
N LEU A 35 -0.22 9.69 -15.99
CA LEU A 35 -0.66 8.39 -15.48
C LEU A 35 0.47 7.59 -14.85
N ARG A 36 1.69 7.65 -15.42
CA ARG A 36 2.89 7.03 -14.82
C ARG A 36 3.28 7.67 -13.50
N ARG A 37 3.18 9.00 -13.39
CA ARG A 37 3.43 9.71 -12.12
C ARG A 37 2.43 9.29 -11.05
N VAL A 38 1.13 9.24 -11.39
CA VAL A 38 0.10 8.79 -10.45
C VAL A 38 0.33 7.33 -10.05
N ALA A 39 0.64 6.44 -10.99
CA ALA A 39 0.94 5.04 -10.69
C ALA A 39 2.09 4.90 -9.68
N LYS A 40 3.18 5.68 -9.85
CA LYS A 40 4.29 5.71 -8.90
C LYS A 40 3.86 6.16 -7.51
N THR A 41 3.02 7.19 -7.40
CA THR A 41 2.47 7.63 -6.11
C THR A 41 1.68 6.50 -5.42
N TYR A 42 0.90 5.72 -6.17
CA TYR A 42 0.19 4.57 -5.63
C TYR A 42 1.14 3.45 -5.16
N ASP A 43 2.26 3.20 -5.85
CA ASP A 43 3.27 2.26 -5.36
C ASP A 43 3.95 2.73 -4.08
N ASP A 44 4.25 4.03 -3.98
CA ASP A 44 4.81 4.63 -2.77
C ASP A 44 3.83 4.52 -1.59
N LEU A 45 2.53 4.75 -1.83
CA LEU A 45 1.46 4.52 -0.84
C LEU A 45 1.38 3.06 -0.43
N ALA A 46 1.49 2.12 -1.38
CA ALA A 46 1.49 0.69 -1.07
C ALA A 46 2.67 0.30 -0.16
N ARG A 47 3.87 0.81 -0.45
CA ARG A 47 5.07 0.57 0.35
C ARG A 47 4.91 1.11 1.77
N ARG A 48 4.37 2.32 1.92
CA ARG A 48 4.14 2.90 3.25
C ARG A 48 3.07 2.14 4.03
N ALA A 49 1.95 1.78 3.38
CA ALA A 49 0.92 0.97 4.00
C ALA A 49 1.46 -0.39 4.46
N GLU A 50 2.39 -1.00 3.72
CA GLU A 50 3.05 -2.26 4.11
C GLU A 50 3.96 -2.04 5.32
N GLN A 51 4.78 -0.98 5.32
CA GLN A 51 5.63 -0.62 6.46
C GLN A 51 4.83 -0.36 7.74
N ILE A 52 3.72 0.39 7.63
CA ILE A 52 2.83 0.68 8.76
C ILE A 52 2.23 -0.62 9.30
N ARG A 53 1.76 -1.51 8.41
CA ARG A 53 1.20 -2.79 8.81
C ARG A 53 2.22 -3.71 9.47
N THR A 54 3.43 -3.82 8.92
CA THR A 54 4.52 -4.58 9.56
C THR A 54 4.85 -4.00 10.94
N ALA A 55 4.90 -2.67 11.09
CA ALA A 55 5.13 -2.04 12.39
C ALA A 55 4.01 -2.34 13.40
N LEU A 56 2.74 -2.31 12.95
CA LEU A 56 1.60 -2.71 13.80
C LEU A 56 1.69 -4.18 14.19
N ASP A 57 1.91 -5.08 13.24
CA ASP A 57 2.00 -6.53 13.50
C ASP A 57 3.14 -6.84 14.48
N CYS A 58 4.29 -6.17 14.36
CA CYS A 58 5.40 -6.27 15.31
C CYS A 58 5.04 -5.71 16.71
N SER A 59 4.27 -4.62 16.80
CA SER A 59 3.83 -4.11 18.11
C SER A 59 2.86 -5.05 18.81
N VAL A 60 1.96 -5.72 18.06
CA VAL A 60 1.00 -6.68 18.61
C VAL A 60 1.69 -7.97 19.08
N ALA A 61 2.74 -8.41 18.39
CA ALA A 61 3.51 -9.61 18.77
C ALA A 61 4.28 -9.45 20.09
N LEU A 62 4.58 -8.21 20.52
CA LEU A 62 5.27 -7.93 21.77
C LEU A 62 4.31 -7.79 22.97
N GLU A 63 2.99 -7.74 22.74
CA GLU A 63 1.96 -7.62 23.79
C GLU A 63 1.29 -8.95 24.18
N GLN A 64 1.84 -10.10 23.81
CA GLN A 64 1.41 -11.39 24.38
C GLN A 64 2.41 -11.91 25.43
N PRO A 65 2.39 -11.39 26.68
CA PRO A 65 3.03 -12.06 27.80
C PRO A 65 2.14 -13.24 28.24
N ASN A 66 2.74 -14.45 28.22
CA ASN A 66 2.31 -15.68 28.91
C ASN A 66 0.96 -15.59 29.67
N GLN A 67 -0.09 -16.20 29.12
CA GLN A 67 -1.19 -16.63 29.96
C GLN A 67 -0.68 -17.79 30.84
N PRO A 68 -0.73 -17.68 32.18
CA PRO A 68 -0.34 -18.78 33.05
C PRO A 68 -1.34 -19.94 32.89
N LEU A 69 -0.83 -21.17 32.87
CA LEU A 69 -1.66 -22.38 32.88
C LEU A 69 -2.67 -22.31 34.03
N GLU A 70 -3.94 -22.52 33.69
CA GLU A 70 -5.03 -22.72 34.63
C GLU A 70 -4.71 -23.86 35.61
N ASN A 71 -5.10 -23.67 36.88
CA ASN A 71 -4.88 -24.58 38.00
C ASN A 71 -6.17 -25.35 38.32
#